data_AF-A0A7V0NYV3-F1
#
_entry.id   AF-A0A7V0NYV3-F1
#
_cell.length_a   1.000
_cell.length_b   1.000
_cell.length_c   1.000
_cell.angle_alpha   90.00
_cell.angle_beta   90.00
_cell.angle_gamma   90.00
#
_symmetry.space_group_name_H-M   'P 1'
#
loop_
_entity.id
_entity.type
_entity.pdbx_description
1 polymer ?
#
loop_
_entity_poly.entity_id
_entity_poly.type
_entity_poly.pdbx_seq_one_letter_code
_entity_poly.pdbx_strand_id
1 'polypeptide(L)'
;MKSKQKMHWGHKASILGLPRQGVPLDAVAAADAATFDGETLYPHVERLFENLPEMQDWIGRVLYDSACDNKDLKEKFQREFAIELKASLNPRRKKDVTKDLPRAIEKITPYGVPICTAGYEMEYKGMRYEKEKFIYRSPVNEDKTPVCLTCDHKTDCCPNSVTGRTINISFDLLPHINPDDPL
;
A
#
# COMPACT_ATOMS: atom_id res chain seq x y z
N MET A 1 -8.69 10.09 -23.14
CA MET A 1 -9.76 11.02 -23.53
C MET A 1 -10.75 11.10 -22.37
N LYS A 2 -10.70 12.15 -21.52
CA LYS A 2 -11.66 12.32 -20.41
C LYS A 2 -13.01 12.73 -21.01
N SER A 3 -14.06 11.98 -20.68
CA SER A 3 -15.43 12.23 -21.14
C SER A 3 -15.87 13.67 -20.80
N LYS A 4 -16.40 14.37 -21.80
CA LYS A 4 -16.83 15.78 -21.75
C LYS A 4 -18.32 15.93 -21.40
N GLN A 5 -18.95 15.00 -20.68
CA GLN A 5 -20.41 15.05 -20.49
C GLN A 5 -20.84 14.78 -19.04
N LYS A 6 -21.54 15.79 -18.49
CA LYS A 6 -22.13 16.00 -17.15
C LYS A 6 -21.17 16.39 -16.03
N MET A 7 -21.32 17.63 -15.55
CA MET A 7 -20.89 18.04 -14.22
C MET A 7 -21.88 17.47 -13.20
N HIS A 8 -21.37 16.68 -12.26
CA HIS A 8 -22.11 16.24 -11.09
C HIS A 8 -21.69 17.11 -9.91
N TRP A 9 -22.65 17.80 -9.29
CA TRP A 9 -22.42 18.48 -8.03
C TRP A 9 -22.27 17.43 -6.94
N GLY A 10 -21.05 17.26 -6.44
CA GLY A 10 -20.74 16.36 -5.34
C GLY A 10 -20.40 17.17 -4.10
N HIS A 11 -20.95 16.78 -2.96
CA HIS A 11 -20.49 17.24 -1.65
C HIS A 11 -19.60 16.17 -1.05
N LYS A 12 -18.47 16.58 -0.47
CA LYS A 12 -17.60 15.70 0.31
C LYS A 12 -17.87 15.93 1.79
N ALA A 13 -17.95 14.85 2.55
CA ALA A 13 -17.99 14.90 4.00
C ALA A 13 -16.87 14.01 4.55
N SER A 14 -16.23 14.48 5.61
CA SER A 14 -15.29 13.69 6.40
C SER A 14 -15.95 13.34 7.72
N ILE A 15 -15.79 12.10 8.17
CA ILE A 15 -16.37 11.59 9.41
C ILE A 15 -15.25 10.91 10.20
N LEU A 16 -15.10 11.28 11.48
CA LEU A 16 -14.21 10.60 12.42
C LEU A 16 -15.03 9.75 13.39
N GLY A 17 -14.54 8.56 13.71
CA GLY A 17 -15.22 7.64 14.61
C GLY A 17 -14.29 6.57 15.15
N LEU A 18 -14.58 6.06 16.36
CA LEU A 18 -13.85 4.91 16.89
C LEU A 18 -14.30 3.62 16.18
N PRO A 19 -13.41 2.63 16.07
CA PRO A 19 -13.77 1.32 15.55
C PRO A 19 -14.96 0.73 16.34
N ARG A 20 -15.96 0.21 15.61
CA ARG A 20 -17.10 -0.55 16.18
C ARG A 20 -18.04 0.24 17.12
N GLN A 21 -17.83 1.55 17.31
CA GLN A 21 -18.69 2.39 18.15
C GLN A 21 -20.04 2.68 17.48
N GLY A 22 -20.07 2.77 16.15
CA GLY A 22 -21.30 3.07 15.38
C GLY A 22 -21.81 4.52 15.53
N VAL A 23 -21.11 5.36 16.30
CA VAL A 23 -21.45 6.76 16.53
C VAL A 23 -20.28 7.64 16.05
N PRO A 24 -20.50 8.60 15.14
CA PRO A 24 -19.49 9.58 14.77
C PRO A 24 -19.03 10.43 15.95
N LEU A 25 -17.73 10.67 16.05
CA LEU A 25 -17.14 11.62 17.00
C LEU A 25 -17.20 13.04 16.46
N ASP A 26 -16.90 13.22 15.17
CA ASP A 26 -17.06 14.48 14.47
C ASP A 26 -17.43 14.24 13.00
N ALA A 27 -18.08 15.24 12.41
CA ALA A 27 -18.43 15.25 11.00
C ALA A 27 -18.31 16.66 10.43
N VAL A 28 -17.63 16.78 9.29
CA VAL A 28 -17.39 18.05 8.61
C VAL A 28 -17.71 17.92 7.13
N ALA A 29 -18.52 18.84 6.61
CA ALA A 29 -18.62 19.04 5.18
C ALA A 29 -17.32 19.68 4.69
N ALA A 30 -16.61 19.03 3.77
CA ALA A 30 -15.43 19.64 3.16
C ALA A 30 -15.88 20.89 2.39
N ALA A 31 -15.27 22.03 2.69
CA ALA A 31 -15.68 23.33 2.17
C ALA A 31 -15.62 23.41 0.64
N ASP A 32 -14.71 22.64 0.02
CA ASP A 32 -14.60 22.51 -1.42
C ASP A 32 -14.47 21.03 -1.83
N ALA A 33 -15.30 20.61 -2.78
CA ALA A 33 -15.24 19.26 -3.35
C ALA A 33 -13.94 19.01 -4.14
N ALA A 34 -13.25 20.07 -4.58
CA ALA A 34 -11.96 19.98 -5.24
C ALA A 34 -10.77 19.87 -4.28
N THR A 35 -10.95 20.10 -2.96
CA THR A 35 -9.88 19.88 -1.98
C THR A 35 -9.42 18.43 -2.02
N PHE A 36 -8.11 18.24 -2.03
CA PHE A 36 -7.50 16.92 -2.02
C PHE A 36 -7.78 16.23 -0.70
N ASP A 37 -8.24 14.98 -0.72
CA ASP A 37 -8.69 14.27 0.48
C ASP A 37 -7.57 14.12 1.54
N GLY A 38 -6.31 14.14 1.11
CA GLY A 38 -5.15 14.13 2.01
C GLY A 38 -4.92 15.41 2.81
N GLU A 39 -5.58 16.52 2.45
CA GLU A 39 -5.47 17.82 3.13
C GLU A 39 -6.60 18.06 4.14
N THR A 40 -7.66 17.24 4.12
CA THR A 40 -8.83 17.44 4.98
C THR A 40 -8.72 16.77 6.34
N LEU A 41 -7.90 15.72 6.46
CA LEU A 41 -7.78 14.93 7.68
C LEU A 41 -7.16 15.71 8.84
N TYR A 42 -6.04 16.40 8.61
CA TYR A 42 -5.30 17.08 9.67
C TYR A 42 -6.15 18.17 10.37
N PRO A 43 -6.78 19.11 9.63
CA PRO A 43 -7.63 20.13 10.26
C PRO A 43 -8.87 19.54 10.94
N HIS A 44 -9.38 18.40 10.46
CA HIS A 44 -10.52 17.72 11.09
C HIS A 44 -10.13 17.11 12.43
N VAL A 45 -8.93 16.53 12.54
CA VAL A 45 -8.40 16.02 13.82
C VAL A 45 -8.09 17.16 14.80
N GLU A 46 -7.52 18.27 14.33
CA GLU A 46 -7.35 19.48 15.17
C GLU A 46 -8.67 19.92 15.77
N ARG A 47 -9.70 20.08 14.93
CA ARG A 47 -11.04 20.46 15.37
C ARG A 47 -11.64 19.45 16.36
N LEU A 48 -11.43 18.14 16.16
CA LEU A 48 -11.92 17.13 17.10
C LEU A 48 -11.32 17.35 18.49
N PHE A 49 -10.02 17.59 18.59
CA PHE A 49 -9.34 17.81 19.87
C PHE A 49 -9.62 19.19 20.47
N GLU A 50 -9.89 20.20 19.67
CA GLU A 50 -10.40 21.48 20.18
C GLU A 50 -11.76 21.34 20.86
N ASN A 51 -12.64 20.48 20.31
CA ASN A 51 -13.99 20.28 20.83
C ASN A 51 -14.07 19.22 21.94
N LEU A 52 -13.22 18.20 21.87
CA LEU A 52 -13.17 17.05 22.78
C LEU A 52 -11.71 16.76 23.19
N PRO A 53 -11.07 17.65 23.97
CA PRO A 53 -9.65 17.53 24.33
C PRO A 53 -9.34 16.24 25.09
N GLU A 54 -10.29 15.70 25.85
CA GLU A 54 -10.16 14.44 26.57
C GLU A 54 -9.88 13.23 25.65
N MET A 55 -10.21 13.34 24.36
CA MET A 55 -9.97 12.26 23.40
C MET A 55 -8.52 12.18 22.92
N GLN A 56 -7.73 13.24 23.07
CA GLN A 56 -6.36 13.28 22.58
C GLN A 56 -5.52 12.15 23.20
N ASP A 57 -5.72 11.89 24.49
CA ASP A 57 -5.00 10.83 25.22
C ASP A 57 -5.51 9.41 24.89
N TRP A 58 -6.68 9.28 24.26
CA TRP A 58 -7.29 7.98 23.94
C TRP A 58 -6.83 7.44 22.58
N ILE A 59 -6.40 8.33 21.69
CA ILE A 59 -6.13 7.99 20.30
C ILE A 59 -4.62 7.83 20.13
N GLY A 60 -4.15 6.59 20.03
CA GLY A 60 -2.76 6.30 19.66
C GLY A 60 -2.54 6.15 18.15
N ARG A 61 -3.60 5.92 17.38
CA ARG A 61 -3.53 5.58 15.95
C ARG A 61 -4.76 6.04 15.19
N VAL A 62 -4.54 6.57 13.99
CA VAL A 62 -5.60 6.94 13.03
C VAL A 62 -5.43 6.12 11.75
N LEU A 63 -6.54 5.57 11.25
CA LEU A 63 -6.60 4.87 9.96
C LEU A 63 -7.27 5.79 8.93
N TYR A 64 -6.66 5.94 7.76
CA TYR A 64 -7.25 6.67 6.64
C TYR A 64 -6.91 6.03 5.30
N ASP A 65 -7.46 6.58 4.22
CA ASP A 65 -7.22 6.07 2.88
C ASP A 65 -5.83 6.45 2.33
N SER A 66 -5.56 5.98 1.11
CA SER A 66 -4.28 6.22 0.44
C SER A 66 -4.00 7.68 0.07
N ALA A 67 -4.97 8.60 0.16
CA ALA A 67 -4.71 10.02 -0.05
C ALA A 67 -3.80 10.58 1.07
N CYS A 68 -3.83 9.98 2.25
CA CYS A 68 -2.99 10.31 3.40
C CYS A 68 -1.68 9.51 3.49
N ASP A 69 -1.31 8.71 2.48
CA ASP A 69 0.02 8.07 2.42
C ASP A 69 1.10 9.10 2.02
N ASN A 70 1.35 10.03 2.95
CA ASN A 70 2.28 11.14 2.83
C ASN A 70 3.20 11.15 4.06
N LYS A 71 4.51 11.13 3.83
CA LYS A 71 5.54 11.12 4.88
C LYS A 71 5.45 12.36 5.79
N ASP A 72 5.34 13.54 5.20
CA ASP A 72 5.30 14.80 5.94
C ASP A 72 4.06 14.88 6.84
N LEU A 73 2.92 14.37 6.34
CA LEU A 73 1.69 14.29 7.12
C LEU A 73 1.84 13.31 8.30
N LYS A 74 2.41 12.12 8.06
CA LYS A 74 2.66 11.12 9.10
C LYS A 74 3.59 11.66 10.20
N GLU A 75 4.67 12.33 9.80
CA GLU A 75 5.60 12.99 10.74
C GLU A 75 4.92 14.12 11.52
N LYS A 76 4.04 14.88 10.87
CA LYS A 76 3.26 15.93 11.52
C LYS A 76 2.34 15.37 12.62
N PHE A 77 1.57 14.32 12.30
CA PHE A 77 0.71 13.62 13.27
C PHE A 77 1.48 13.09 14.47
N GLN A 78 2.64 12.46 14.22
CA GLN A 78 3.48 11.94 15.28
C GLN A 78 4.06 13.05 16.17
N ARG A 79 4.51 14.15 15.56
CA ARG A 79 5.12 15.26 16.29
C ARG A 79 4.12 16.06 17.11
N GLU A 80 2.94 16.33 16.56
CA GLU A 80 1.99 17.28 17.14
C GLU A 80 0.95 16.60 18.04
N PHE A 81 0.62 15.32 17.78
CA PHE A 81 -0.38 14.59 18.56
C PHE A 81 0.14 13.31 19.21
N ALA A 82 1.39 12.89 18.94
CA ALA A 82 1.89 11.56 19.30
C ALA A 82 1.05 10.40 18.70
N ILE A 83 0.40 10.65 17.56
CA ILE A 83 -0.49 9.71 16.87
C ILE A 83 0.22 9.06 15.68
N GLU A 84 0.10 7.74 15.59
CA GLU A 84 0.50 7.00 14.39
C GLU A 84 -0.58 7.13 13.29
N LEU A 85 -0.26 7.82 12.19
CA LEU A 85 -1.13 7.86 11.01
C LEU A 85 -0.84 6.68 10.08
N LYS A 86 -1.79 5.74 9.98
CA LYS A 86 -1.77 4.66 8.99
C LYS A 86 -2.69 4.97 7.83
N ALA A 87 -2.13 4.86 6.64
CA ALA A 87 -2.84 5.03 5.38
C ALA A 87 -2.58 3.82 4.50
N SER A 88 -3.61 3.37 3.76
CA SER A 88 -3.42 2.37 2.71
C SER A 88 -2.36 2.85 1.72
N LEU A 89 -1.57 1.93 1.16
CA LEU A 89 -0.54 2.26 0.18
C LEU A 89 -1.12 3.06 -0.99
N ASN A 90 -0.46 4.16 -1.38
CA ASN A 90 -0.77 4.87 -2.63
C ASN A 90 0.18 4.45 -3.77
N PRO A 91 -0.16 3.41 -4.55
CA PRO A 91 0.71 2.89 -5.61
C PRO A 91 0.92 3.91 -6.74
N ARG A 92 -0.01 4.86 -6.95
CA ARG A 92 0.07 5.85 -8.04
C ARG A 92 1.22 6.84 -7.85
N ARG A 93 1.71 7.05 -6.62
CA ARG A 93 2.84 7.93 -6.32
C ARG A 93 4.19 7.22 -6.33
N LYS A 94 4.21 5.88 -6.37
CA LYS A 94 5.43 5.08 -6.33
C LYS A 94 5.85 4.64 -7.72
N LYS A 95 7.17 4.59 -7.94
CA LYS A 95 7.78 4.11 -9.18
C LYS A 95 8.13 2.63 -9.04
N ASP A 96 8.24 1.96 -10.18
CA ASP A 96 8.78 0.61 -10.24
C ASP A 96 10.19 0.57 -9.62
N VAL A 97 10.46 -0.45 -8.81
CA VAL A 97 11.81 -0.71 -8.30
C VAL A 97 12.55 -1.52 -9.36
N THR A 98 13.68 -1.01 -9.82
CA THR A 98 14.50 -1.62 -10.89
C THR A 98 15.94 -1.91 -10.47
N LYS A 99 16.29 -1.63 -9.21
CA LYS A 99 17.65 -1.81 -8.66
C LYS A 99 17.65 -2.90 -7.58
N ASP A 100 18.81 -3.51 -7.39
CA ASP A 100 19.06 -4.55 -6.37
C ASP A 100 18.08 -5.73 -6.42
N LEU A 101 17.62 -6.04 -7.64
CA LEU A 101 16.67 -7.11 -7.88
C LEU A 101 17.37 -8.48 -8.03
N PRO A 102 16.71 -9.57 -7.64
CA PRO A 102 17.19 -10.91 -7.96
C PRO A 102 17.37 -11.09 -9.48
N ARG A 103 18.35 -11.91 -9.88
CA ARG A 103 18.62 -12.26 -11.29
C ARG A 103 17.33 -12.49 -12.09
N ALA A 104 17.23 -12.02 -13.33
CA ALA A 104 16.06 -12.23 -14.20
C ALA A 104 14.69 -11.77 -13.63
N ILE A 105 14.70 -10.87 -12.65
CA ILE A 105 13.58 -10.01 -12.30
C ILE A 105 13.84 -8.66 -12.95
N GLU A 106 12.90 -8.21 -13.78
CA GLU A 106 13.02 -6.95 -14.51
C GLU A 106 12.70 -5.76 -13.59
N LYS A 107 11.61 -5.88 -12.83
CA LYS A 107 11.12 -4.82 -11.96
C LYS A 107 10.20 -5.36 -10.88
N ILE A 108 9.97 -4.56 -9.86
CA ILE A 108 8.88 -4.74 -8.90
C ILE A 108 7.92 -3.56 -9.07
N THR A 109 6.64 -3.86 -9.25
CA THR A 109 5.60 -2.84 -9.42
C THR A 109 5.41 -2.02 -8.14
N PRO A 110 4.71 -0.87 -8.20
CA PRO A 110 4.40 -0.07 -7.01
C PRO A 110 3.55 -0.80 -5.97
N TYR A 111 2.91 -1.92 -6.37
CA TYR A 111 2.13 -2.82 -5.53
C TYR A 111 2.96 -3.91 -4.86
N GLY A 112 4.27 -3.94 -5.10
CA GLY A 112 5.16 -4.96 -4.55
C GLY A 112 5.09 -6.30 -5.28
N VAL A 113 4.61 -6.32 -6.53
CA VAL A 113 4.57 -7.53 -7.36
C VAL A 113 5.82 -7.57 -8.24
N PRO A 114 6.71 -8.57 -8.08
CA PRO A 114 7.86 -8.75 -8.97
C PRO A 114 7.41 -9.23 -10.36
N ILE A 115 8.00 -8.67 -11.40
CA ILE A 115 7.82 -9.06 -12.80
C ILE A 115 9.14 -9.63 -13.31
N CYS A 116 9.11 -10.86 -13.84
CA CYS A 116 10.29 -11.49 -14.41
C CYS A 116 10.62 -10.93 -15.81
N THR A 117 11.83 -11.16 -16.30
CA THR A 117 12.26 -10.69 -17.64
C THR A 117 11.46 -11.27 -18.80
N ALA A 118 10.68 -12.34 -18.57
CA ALA A 118 9.76 -12.91 -19.55
C ALA A 118 8.35 -12.28 -19.47
N GLY A 119 8.15 -11.26 -18.63
CA GLY A 119 6.89 -10.51 -18.48
C GLY A 119 5.86 -11.13 -17.53
N TYR A 120 6.17 -12.24 -16.82
CA TYR A 120 5.23 -12.85 -15.88
C TYR A 120 5.28 -12.18 -14.50
N GLU A 121 4.10 -11.88 -13.95
CA GLU A 121 3.93 -11.48 -12.55
C GLU A 121 4.13 -12.66 -11.61
N MET A 122 4.94 -12.47 -10.57
CA MET A 122 5.24 -13.50 -9.58
C MET A 122 4.16 -13.55 -8.49
N GLU A 123 3.78 -14.74 -8.07
CA GLU A 123 2.78 -14.97 -7.03
C GLU A 123 3.40 -14.93 -5.63
N TYR A 124 2.82 -14.15 -4.73
CA TYR A 124 3.20 -14.14 -3.32
C TYR A 124 2.88 -15.48 -2.65
N LYS A 125 3.82 -16.04 -1.88
CA LYS A 125 3.65 -17.32 -1.16
C LYS A 125 3.81 -17.21 0.35
N GLY A 126 4.28 -16.08 0.86
CA GLY A 126 4.48 -15.85 2.29
C GLY A 126 5.76 -15.11 2.59
N MET A 127 6.18 -15.14 3.85
CA MET A 127 7.37 -14.45 4.34
C MET A 127 8.15 -15.30 5.33
N ARG A 128 9.45 -15.03 5.45
CA ARG A 128 10.35 -15.62 6.44
C ARG A 128 10.86 -14.52 7.35
N TYR A 129 10.27 -14.39 8.53
CA TYR A 129 10.62 -13.39 9.53
C TYR A 129 12.10 -13.45 9.94
N GLU A 130 12.61 -14.64 10.28
CA GLU A 130 14.01 -14.84 10.70
C GLU A 130 15.06 -14.38 9.68
N LYS A 131 14.68 -14.28 8.41
CA LYS A 131 15.58 -13.89 7.32
C LYS A 131 15.17 -12.58 6.64
N GLU A 132 14.11 -11.95 7.13
CA GLU A 132 13.52 -10.71 6.60
C GLU A 132 13.27 -10.77 5.09
N LYS A 133 12.66 -11.87 4.61
CA LYS A 133 12.38 -12.05 3.18
C LYS A 133 10.94 -12.40 2.86
N PHE A 134 10.40 -11.76 1.83
CA PHE A 134 9.19 -12.19 1.14
C PHE A 134 9.51 -13.29 0.12
N ILE A 135 8.65 -14.31 0.05
CA ILE A 135 8.77 -15.43 -0.88
C ILE A 135 7.77 -15.25 -2.02
N TYR A 136 8.28 -15.25 -3.25
CA TYR A 136 7.45 -15.25 -4.45
C TYR A 136 7.78 -16.46 -5.32
N ARG A 137 6.77 -16.98 -6.02
CA ARG A 137 6.91 -18.10 -6.96
C ARG A 137 6.36 -17.71 -8.33
N SER A 138 6.95 -18.25 -9.38
CA SER A 138 6.43 -18.13 -10.73
C SER A 138 4.99 -18.65 -10.79
N PRO A 139 4.11 -18.04 -11.58
CA PRO A 139 2.75 -18.50 -11.73
C PRO A 139 2.70 -19.86 -12.44
N VAL A 140 1.52 -20.46 -12.43
CA VAL A 140 1.22 -21.69 -13.15
C VAL A 140 0.27 -21.41 -14.32
N ASN A 141 0.39 -22.18 -15.40
CA ASN A 141 -0.58 -22.23 -16.49
C ASN A 141 -1.92 -22.82 -15.99
N GLU A 142 -2.95 -22.79 -16.84
CA GLU A 142 -4.27 -23.38 -16.57
C GLU A 142 -4.17 -24.84 -16.15
N ASP A 143 -3.27 -25.60 -16.74
CA ASP A 143 -2.97 -27.01 -16.42
C ASP A 143 -2.14 -27.19 -15.12
N LYS A 144 -2.04 -26.16 -14.28
CA LYS A 144 -1.25 -26.11 -13.04
C LYS A 144 0.26 -26.38 -13.23
N THR A 145 0.74 -26.29 -14.46
CA THR A 145 2.15 -26.48 -14.80
C THR A 145 2.88 -25.13 -14.71
N PRO A 146 4.06 -25.03 -14.05
CA PRO A 146 4.77 -23.77 -13.92
C PRO A 146 5.14 -23.14 -15.27
N VAL A 147 4.88 -21.84 -15.43
CA VAL A 147 5.18 -21.10 -16.68
C VAL A 147 6.66 -21.19 -17.07
N CYS A 148 7.55 -21.34 -16.07
CA CYS A 148 8.99 -21.43 -16.30
C CYS A 148 9.42 -22.69 -17.05
N LEU A 149 8.63 -23.76 -17.08
CA LEU A 149 9.03 -25.00 -17.74
C LEU A 149 9.05 -24.88 -19.25
N THR A 150 8.16 -24.06 -19.81
CA THR A 150 7.99 -23.79 -21.24
C THR A 150 8.50 -22.40 -21.63
N CYS A 151 9.20 -21.70 -20.74
CA CYS A 151 9.67 -20.35 -20.97
C CYS A 151 11.02 -20.34 -21.71
N ASP A 152 11.15 -19.52 -22.75
CA ASP A 152 12.37 -19.38 -23.54
C ASP A 152 13.58 -18.95 -22.71
N HIS A 153 13.33 -18.20 -21.63
CA HIS A 153 14.39 -17.73 -20.71
C HIS A 153 14.79 -18.78 -19.66
N LYS A 154 14.23 -20.00 -19.67
CA LYS A 154 14.47 -21.02 -18.62
C LYS A 154 15.96 -21.27 -18.40
N THR A 155 16.74 -21.43 -19.47
CA THR A 155 18.17 -21.76 -19.40
C THR A 155 18.95 -20.68 -18.64
N ASP A 156 18.62 -19.41 -18.86
CA ASP A 156 19.30 -18.27 -18.24
C ASP A 156 18.68 -17.85 -16.90
N CYS A 157 17.47 -18.30 -16.60
CA CYS A 157 16.69 -17.89 -15.44
C CYS A 157 16.70 -18.96 -14.33
N CYS A 158 16.34 -20.20 -14.65
CA CYS A 158 16.19 -21.30 -13.70
C CYS A 158 16.37 -22.67 -14.38
N PRO A 159 17.58 -22.97 -14.92
CA PRO A 159 17.80 -24.11 -15.83
C PRO A 159 17.41 -25.46 -15.23
N ASN A 160 17.68 -25.63 -13.93
CA ASN A 160 17.47 -26.90 -13.23
C ASN A 160 16.13 -26.97 -12.47
N SER A 161 15.27 -25.96 -12.58
CA SER A 161 14.00 -25.97 -11.82
C SER A 161 12.93 -26.82 -12.51
N VAL A 162 12.34 -27.73 -11.74
CA VAL A 162 11.19 -28.55 -12.13
C VAL A 162 9.85 -28.02 -11.58
N THR A 163 9.91 -27.17 -10.55
CA THR A 163 8.73 -26.60 -9.88
C THR A 163 8.47 -25.14 -10.25
N GLY A 164 9.22 -24.61 -11.21
CA GLY A 164 9.24 -23.19 -11.52
C GLY A 164 10.11 -22.40 -10.54
N ARG A 165 10.20 -21.09 -10.79
CA ARG A 165 11.15 -20.25 -10.08
C ARG A 165 10.57 -19.79 -8.74
N THR A 166 11.38 -19.85 -7.68
CA THR A 166 11.11 -19.18 -6.41
C THR A 166 12.17 -18.13 -6.16
N ILE A 167 11.76 -16.93 -5.76
CA ILE A 167 12.66 -15.83 -5.40
C ILE A 167 12.37 -15.36 -3.98
N ASN A 168 13.39 -14.76 -3.37
CA ASN A 168 13.24 -14.07 -2.11
C ASN A 168 13.53 -12.57 -2.32
N ILE A 169 12.65 -11.71 -1.84
CA ILE A 169 12.79 -10.25 -1.86
C ILE A 169 13.02 -9.76 -0.43
N SER A 170 14.03 -8.91 -0.21
CA SER A 170 14.27 -8.31 1.13
C SER A 170 13.08 -7.46 1.55
N PHE A 171 12.80 -7.41 2.85
CA PHE A 171 11.78 -6.50 3.40
C PHE A 171 12.05 -5.04 3.01
N ASP A 172 13.32 -4.63 2.97
CA ASP A 172 13.74 -3.26 2.61
C ASP A 172 13.38 -2.85 1.17
N LEU A 173 13.23 -3.82 0.26
CA LEU A 173 12.84 -3.55 -1.13
C LEU A 173 11.33 -3.28 -1.27
N LEU A 174 10.56 -3.65 -0.25
CA LEU A 174 9.11 -3.47 -0.19
C LEU A 174 8.72 -2.79 1.14
N PRO A 175 9.20 -1.55 1.42
CA PRO A 175 9.00 -0.88 2.71
C PRO A 175 7.52 -0.53 2.98
N HIS A 176 6.63 -0.79 2.03
CA HIS A 176 5.18 -0.62 2.18
C HIS A 176 4.47 -1.85 2.73
N ILE A 177 5.09 -3.03 2.64
CA ILE A 177 4.56 -4.23 3.27
C ILE A 177 5.18 -4.24 4.66
N ASN A 178 4.42 -3.87 5.68
CA ASN A 178 4.90 -3.97 7.05
C ASN A 178 4.86 -5.45 7.47
N PRO A 179 6.02 -6.11 7.65
CA PRO A 179 6.04 -7.51 8.03
C PRO A 179 5.44 -7.75 9.43
N ASP A 180 5.56 -6.77 10.33
CA ASP A 180 5.10 -6.84 11.72
C ASP A 180 3.63 -6.44 11.89
N ASP A 181 2.97 -6.02 10.81
CA ASP A 181 1.56 -5.65 10.78
C ASP A 181 0.90 -6.10 9.47
N PRO A 182 0.47 -7.37 9.38
CA PRO A 182 -0.24 -7.89 8.23
C PRO A 182 -1.67 -7.36 8.22
N LEU A 183 -1.85 -6.11 7.79
CA LEU A 183 -3.16 -5.53 7.45
C LEU A 183 -3.45 -5.70 5.95
#